data_AF-A0A2X0R417-F1
#
_entry.id   AF-A0A2X0R417-F1
#
_cell.length_a   1.000
_cell.length_b   1.000
_cell.length_c   1.000
_cell.angle_alpha   90.00
_cell.angle_beta   90.00
_cell.angle_gamma   90.00
#
_symmetry.space_group_name_H-M   'P 1'
#
loop_
_entity.id
_entity.type
_entity.pdbx_description
1 polymer ?
#
loop_
_entity_poly.entity_id
_entity_poly.type
_entity_poly.pdbx_seq_one_letter_code
_entity_poly.pdbx_strand_id
1 'polypeptide(L)'
;MATLIDADLLTAIVTPFDENKKIDFDSLKKLTNYLIDQGCNGFVIGGTTGETPTLTHDEKIELYKQFGQIVNGRAVVIAGTGSNNTAETIKFTNEVAEIDGIDYALVVVPPYNKPNQRSMVAHFTAVNDNVKMPFLIYNIPGRTGVRMEKETVVQLSQLDNIRVPAKLDSQFLVDDPAD
;
A
#
# COMPACT_ATOMS: atom_id res chain seq x y z
N MET A 1 5.66 -0.95 19.54
CA MET A 1 5.00 -0.51 18.29
C MET A 1 4.37 -1.75 17.68
N ALA A 2 3.12 -1.68 17.22
CA ALA A 2 2.49 -2.77 16.51
C ALA A 2 3.29 -3.04 15.23
N THR A 3 3.58 -4.30 14.92
CA THR A 3 4.26 -4.68 13.68
C THR A 3 3.24 -5.26 12.71
N LEU A 4 3.59 -5.40 11.43
CA LEU A 4 2.71 -6.05 10.44
C LEU A 4 2.26 -7.47 10.86
N ILE A 5 3.02 -8.16 11.71
CA ILE A 5 2.69 -9.49 12.24
C ILE A 5 1.56 -9.42 13.27
N ASP A 6 1.45 -8.29 13.99
CA ASP A 6 0.45 -8.06 15.04
C ASP A 6 -0.87 -7.50 14.48
N ALA A 7 -0.88 -7.02 13.22
CA ALA A 7 -2.06 -6.53 12.53
C ALA A 7 -2.83 -7.68 11.87
N ASP A 8 -3.95 -8.08 12.48
CA ASP A 8 -4.83 -9.14 11.97
C ASP A 8 -6.07 -8.61 11.23
N LEU A 9 -6.39 -7.32 11.36
CA LEU A 9 -7.44 -6.66 10.59
C LEU A 9 -6.89 -5.38 9.93
N LEU A 10 -6.60 -5.48 8.63
CA LEU A 10 -6.18 -4.36 7.80
C LEU A 10 -7.35 -3.81 6.98
N THR A 11 -7.77 -2.58 7.28
CA THR A 11 -8.80 -1.91 6.49
C THR A 11 -8.20 -1.06 5.38
N ALA A 12 -8.51 -1.39 4.13
CA ALA A 12 -8.31 -0.46 3.02
C ALA A 12 -9.32 0.69 3.13
N ILE A 13 -8.89 1.80 3.71
CA ILE A 13 -9.76 2.92 4.05
C ILE A 13 -9.99 3.83 2.82
N VAL A 14 -11.21 4.36 2.72
CA VAL A 14 -11.58 5.38 1.72
C VAL A 14 -10.88 6.71 2.02
N THR A 15 -10.79 7.56 1.01
CA THR A 15 -10.40 8.98 1.16
C THR A 15 -11.68 9.82 1.06
N PRO A 16 -12.23 10.35 2.17
CA PRO A 16 -13.41 11.22 2.11
C PRO A 16 -13.08 12.55 1.43
N PHE A 17 -14.05 13.10 0.69
CA PHE A 17 -13.94 14.41 0.05
C PHE A 17 -15.12 15.31 0.45
N ASP A 18 -14.87 16.61 0.55
CA ASP A 18 -15.89 17.63 0.79
C ASP A 18 -16.66 18.00 -0.50
N GLU A 19 -17.64 18.89 -0.37
CA GLU A 19 -18.44 19.40 -1.50
C GLU A 19 -17.59 20.15 -2.56
N ASN A 20 -16.40 20.61 -2.18
CA ASN A 20 -15.44 21.28 -3.05
C ASN A 20 -14.40 20.31 -3.65
N LYS A 21 -14.57 18.99 -3.44
CA LYS A 21 -13.68 17.91 -3.90
C LYS A 21 -12.28 17.96 -3.26
N LYS A 22 -12.14 18.60 -2.10
CA LYS A 22 -10.92 18.55 -1.30
C LYS A 22 -11.01 17.40 -0.31
N ILE A 23 -9.87 16.87 0.10
CA ILE A 23 -9.82 15.80 1.10
C ILE A 23 -10.44 16.31 2.42
N ASP A 24 -11.43 15.57 2.94
CA ASP A 24 -12.09 15.85 4.21
C ASP A 24 -11.42 15.07 5.35
N PHE A 25 -10.43 15.73 5.97
CA PHE A 25 -9.66 15.17 7.08
C PHE A 25 -10.47 14.96 8.36
N ASP A 26 -11.53 15.75 8.59
CA ASP A 26 -12.38 15.59 9.77
C ASP A 26 -13.20 14.29 9.67
N SER A 27 -13.77 14.03 8.49
CA SER A 27 -14.47 12.77 8.21
C SER A 27 -13.51 11.58 8.23
N LEU A 28 -12.31 11.73 7.66
CA LEU A 28 -11.27 10.69 7.70
C LEU A 28 -10.89 10.35 9.15
N LYS A 29 -10.69 11.37 10.00
CA LYS A 29 -10.38 11.18 11.43
C LYS A 29 -11.51 10.48 12.18
N LYS A 30 -12.76 10.88 11.96
CA LYS A 30 -13.93 10.24 12.57
C LYS A 30 -14.02 8.76 12.19
N LEU A 31 -13.91 8.44 10.90
CA LEU A 31 -13.94 7.06 10.41
C LEU A 31 -12.79 6.23 10.97
N THR A 32 -11.57 6.78 10.98
CA THR A 32 -10.37 6.09 11.48
C THR A 32 -10.51 5.73 12.96
N ASN A 33 -10.95 6.69 13.79
CA ASN A 33 -11.18 6.43 15.22
C ASN A 33 -12.27 5.38 15.43
N TYR A 34 -13.38 5.48 14.70
CA TYR A 34 -14.45 4.48 14.78
C TYR A 34 -13.92 3.08 14.44
N LEU A 35 -13.14 2.93 13.37
CA LEU A 35 -12.58 1.63 12.96
C LEU A 35 -11.61 1.08 14.02
N ILE A 36 -10.75 1.92 14.60
CA ILE A 36 -9.88 1.53 15.72
C ILE A 36 -10.70 1.05 16.92
N ASP A 37 -11.77 1.77 17.27
CA ASP A 37 -12.66 1.39 18.38
C ASP A 37 -13.40 0.07 18.11
N GLN A 38 -13.58 -0.31 16.83
CA GLN A 38 -14.13 -1.61 16.40
C GLN A 38 -13.07 -2.72 16.29
N GLY A 39 -11.82 -2.45 16.67
CA GLY A 39 -10.74 -3.45 16.69
C GLY A 39 -9.86 -3.46 15.44
N CYS A 40 -10.00 -2.50 14.53
CA CYS A 40 -9.07 -2.34 13.41
C CYS A 40 -7.68 -1.95 13.94
N ASN A 41 -6.67 -2.76 13.65
CA ASN A 41 -5.28 -2.57 14.09
C ASN A 41 -4.29 -2.39 12.94
N GLY A 42 -4.78 -2.29 11.70
CA GLY A 42 -4.00 -1.91 10.54
C GLY A 42 -4.82 -1.15 9.49
N PHE A 43 -4.17 -0.25 8.77
CA PHE A 43 -4.79 0.52 7.69
C PHE A 43 -3.96 0.44 6.43
N VAL A 44 -4.63 0.31 5.30
CA VAL A 44 -4.07 0.60 3.99
C VAL A 44 -4.65 1.94 3.54
N ILE A 45 -3.84 3.00 3.59
CA ILE A 45 -4.19 4.34 3.11
C ILE A 45 -3.65 4.54 1.71
N GLY A 46 -4.44 5.22 0.88
CA GLY A 46 -4.05 5.44 -0.51
C GLY A 46 -3.94 4.16 -1.35
N GLY A 47 -4.76 3.16 -1.03
CA GLY A 47 -4.99 2.01 -1.91
C GLY A 47 -5.98 2.33 -3.04
N THR A 48 -6.45 1.30 -3.74
CA THR A 48 -7.51 1.47 -4.75
C THR A 48 -8.82 1.98 -4.14
N THR A 49 -9.19 1.47 -2.95
CA THR A 49 -10.36 1.93 -2.18
C THR A 49 -10.25 3.40 -1.75
N GLY A 50 -9.03 3.86 -1.48
CA GLY A 50 -8.72 5.26 -1.17
C GLY A 50 -8.55 6.16 -2.40
N GLU A 51 -8.95 5.68 -3.58
CA GLU A 51 -9.01 6.44 -4.83
C GLU A 51 -7.67 7.06 -5.28
N THR A 52 -6.54 6.48 -4.89
CA THR A 52 -5.21 7.08 -5.15
C THR A 52 -4.85 7.39 -6.61
N PRO A 53 -5.36 6.67 -7.63
CA PRO A 53 -5.14 7.09 -9.02
C PRO A 53 -5.69 8.48 -9.38
N THR A 54 -6.62 9.05 -8.60
CA THR A 54 -7.22 10.37 -8.86
C THR A 54 -6.60 11.50 -8.04
N LEU A 55 -5.75 11.17 -7.07
CA LEU A 55 -5.04 12.16 -6.25
C LEU A 55 -3.76 12.64 -6.95
N THR A 56 -3.50 13.93 -6.87
CA THR A 56 -2.21 14.53 -7.22
C THR A 56 -1.11 14.08 -6.24
N HIS A 57 0.15 14.32 -6.61
CA HIS A 57 1.30 14.04 -5.74
C HIS A 57 1.16 14.73 -4.38
N ASP A 58 0.88 16.04 -4.39
CA ASP A 58 0.78 16.85 -3.17
C ASP A 58 -0.40 16.42 -2.29
N GLU A 59 -1.53 16.04 -2.89
CA GLU A 59 -2.67 15.49 -2.15
C GLU A 59 -2.33 14.17 -1.46
N LYS A 60 -1.54 13.29 -2.09
CA LYS A 60 -1.09 12.04 -1.45
C LYS A 60 -0.16 12.32 -0.28
N ILE A 61 0.80 13.24 -0.45
CA ILE A 61 1.72 13.61 0.62
C ILE A 61 0.96 14.19 1.81
N GLU A 62 0.01 15.10 1.57
CA GLU A 62 -0.81 15.66 2.64
C GLU A 62 -1.71 14.58 3.29
N LEU A 63 -2.31 13.70 2.48
CA LEU A 63 -3.09 12.57 2.97
C LEU A 63 -2.30 11.70 3.94
N TYR A 64 -1.08 11.30 3.57
CA TYR A 64 -0.27 10.41 4.40
C TYR A 64 0.23 11.11 5.67
N LYS A 65 0.62 12.39 5.59
CA LYS A 65 1.00 13.17 6.77
C LYS A 65 -0.14 13.29 7.78
N GLN A 66 -1.32 13.70 7.32
CA GLN A 66 -2.49 13.82 8.18
C GLN A 66 -2.93 12.46 8.72
N PHE A 67 -2.88 11.42 7.89
CA PHE A 67 -3.29 10.08 8.32
C PHE A 67 -2.35 9.48 9.38
N GLY A 68 -1.03 9.64 9.23
CA GLY A 68 -0.06 9.24 10.26
C GLY A 68 -0.33 9.94 11.60
N GLN A 69 -0.61 11.24 11.59
CA GLN A 69 -1.00 12.00 12.78
C GLN A 69 -2.35 11.56 13.36
N ILE A 70 -3.33 11.25 12.50
CA ILE A 70 -4.63 10.74 12.94
C ILE A 70 -4.45 9.40 13.63
N VAL A 71 -3.72 8.45 13.05
CA VAL A 71 -3.51 7.12 13.64
C VAL A 71 -2.67 7.21 14.91
N ASN A 72 -1.66 8.08 14.95
CA ASN A 72 -0.83 8.37 16.13
C ASN A 72 -0.25 7.10 16.78
N GLY A 73 0.24 6.16 15.96
CA GLY A 73 0.86 4.90 16.42
C GLY A 73 -0.09 3.87 17.03
N ARG A 74 -1.42 4.07 16.93
CA ARG A 74 -2.43 3.13 17.47
C ARG A 74 -2.67 1.91 16.59
N ALA A 75 -2.33 1.99 15.31
CA ALA A 75 -2.47 0.94 14.31
C ALA A 75 -1.31 1.01 13.32
N VAL A 76 -1.02 -0.09 12.64
CA VAL A 76 -0.04 -0.13 11.54
C VAL A 76 -0.59 0.61 10.33
N VAL A 77 0.24 1.40 9.64
CA VAL A 77 -0.14 2.14 8.44
C VAL A 77 0.69 1.71 7.23
N ILE A 78 -0.01 1.29 6.19
CA ILE A 78 0.55 0.96 4.89
C ILE A 78 0.08 2.00 3.87
N ALA A 79 1.01 2.72 3.22
CA ALA A 79 0.69 3.75 2.23
C ALA A 79 0.89 3.26 0.79
N GLY A 80 -0.05 3.52 -0.11
CA GLY A 80 0.08 3.17 -1.53
C GLY A 80 1.07 4.03 -2.29
N THR A 81 2.21 3.48 -2.69
CA THR A 81 3.27 4.21 -3.39
C THR A 81 3.61 3.66 -4.78
N GLY A 82 3.10 2.48 -5.12
CA GLY A 82 3.39 1.84 -6.41
C GLY A 82 2.80 2.56 -7.61
N SER A 83 3.56 2.59 -8.70
CA SER A 83 3.10 3.01 -10.03
C SER A 83 3.54 2.03 -11.11
N ASN A 84 3.19 2.30 -12.37
CA ASN A 84 3.69 1.51 -13.50
C ASN A 84 5.12 1.90 -13.93
N ASN A 85 5.73 2.88 -13.26
CA ASN A 85 7.07 3.38 -13.52
C ASN A 85 7.99 3.10 -12.32
N THR A 86 9.02 2.27 -12.54
CA THR A 86 9.95 1.85 -11.48
C THR A 86 10.66 3.04 -10.81
N ALA A 87 11.14 4.02 -11.58
CA ALA A 87 11.87 5.15 -11.04
C ALA A 87 10.95 6.07 -10.21
N GLU A 88 9.72 6.27 -10.66
CA GLU A 88 8.70 7.01 -9.91
C GLU A 88 8.33 6.30 -8.61
N THR A 89 8.13 4.97 -8.66
CA THR A 89 7.84 4.14 -7.49
C THR A 89 8.94 4.27 -6.44
N ILE A 90 10.21 4.17 -6.84
CA ILE A 90 11.36 4.33 -5.92
C ILE A 90 11.38 5.73 -5.32
N LYS A 91 11.26 6.77 -6.16
CA LYS A 91 11.30 8.16 -5.70
C LYS A 91 10.18 8.43 -4.69
N PHE A 92 8.95 8.09 -5.04
CA PHE A 92 7.79 8.37 -4.20
C PHE A 92 7.79 7.54 -2.92
N THR A 93 8.19 6.26 -2.98
CA THR A 93 8.32 5.43 -1.77
C THR A 93 9.34 6.00 -0.79
N ASN A 94 10.48 6.51 -1.28
CA ASN A 94 11.47 7.16 -0.42
C ASN A 94 10.98 8.50 0.14
N GLU A 95 10.18 9.26 -0.59
CA GLU A 95 9.57 10.49 -0.07
C GLU A 95 8.55 10.19 1.05
N VAL A 96 7.72 9.16 0.85
CA VAL A 96 6.75 8.70 1.85
C VAL A 96 7.43 8.10 3.08
N ALA A 97 8.60 7.47 2.91
CA ALA A 97 9.39 6.92 4.02
C ALA A 97 9.87 7.99 5.03
N GLU A 98 9.89 9.26 4.65
CA GLU A 98 10.26 10.37 5.54
C GLU A 98 9.03 10.95 6.29
N ILE A 99 7.84 10.37 6.13
CA ILE A 99 6.59 10.78 6.80
C ILE A 99 6.40 9.97 8.08
N ASP A 100 6.38 10.65 9.23
CA ASP A 100 6.12 10.02 10.52
C ASP A 100 4.75 9.33 10.56
N GLY A 101 4.73 8.09 11.08
CA GLY A 101 3.51 7.30 11.24
C GLY A 101 3.10 6.50 10.01
N ILE A 102 3.95 6.42 8.97
CA ILE A 102 3.83 5.44 7.89
C ILE A 102 4.84 4.32 8.12
N ASP A 103 4.37 3.08 8.24
CA ASP A 103 5.21 1.93 8.60
C ASP A 103 5.69 1.14 7.38
N TYR A 104 4.85 1.06 6.34
CA TYR A 104 5.11 0.27 5.15
C TYR A 104 4.59 0.97 3.88
N ALA A 105 5.18 0.64 2.74
CA ALA A 105 4.59 0.94 1.43
C ALA A 105 3.77 -0.24 0.88
N LEU A 106 2.79 0.09 0.04
CA LEU A 106 2.08 -0.86 -0.82
C LEU A 106 2.44 -0.58 -2.28
N VAL A 107 3.13 -1.54 -2.91
CA VAL A 107 3.64 -1.40 -4.28
C VAL A 107 2.87 -2.35 -5.20
N VAL A 108 2.05 -1.78 -6.06
CA VAL A 108 1.23 -2.52 -7.03
C VAL A 108 2.06 -3.11 -8.16
N VAL A 109 1.68 -4.30 -8.65
CA VAL A 109 2.19 -4.83 -9.92
C VAL A 109 1.92 -3.78 -11.02
N PRO A 110 2.92 -3.36 -11.82
CA PRO A 110 2.76 -2.29 -12.80
C PRO A 110 1.53 -2.45 -13.71
N PRO A 111 0.49 -1.60 -13.57
CA PRO A 111 -0.68 -1.64 -14.44
C PRO A 111 -0.38 -1.02 -15.81
N TYR A 112 -1.27 -1.23 -16.77
CA TYR A 112 -1.21 -0.68 -18.15
C TYR A 112 -0.11 -1.26 -19.04
N ASN A 113 1.16 -1.22 -18.60
CA ASN A 113 2.30 -1.71 -19.38
C ASN A 113 2.44 -3.24 -19.40
N LYS A 114 1.71 -3.95 -18.52
CA LYS A 114 1.58 -5.42 -18.52
C LYS A 114 2.93 -6.16 -18.61
N PRO A 115 3.86 -5.95 -17.67
CA PRO A 115 5.16 -6.61 -17.69
C PRO A 115 5.01 -8.13 -17.61
N ASN A 116 5.95 -8.87 -18.21
CA ASN A 116 6.07 -10.31 -17.97
C ASN A 116 6.76 -10.58 -16.61
N GLN A 117 6.79 -11.85 -16.18
CA GLN A 117 7.36 -12.24 -14.87
C GLN A 117 8.80 -11.74 -14.67
N ARG A 118 9.67 -11.86 -15.69
CA ARG A 118 11.05 -11.38 -15.62
C ARG A 118 11.12 -9.86 -15.38
N SER A 119 10.26 -9.10 -16.05
CA SER A 119 10.16 -7.65 -15.86
C SER A 119 9.56 -7.28 -14.51
N MET A 120 8.61 -8.07 -13.98
CA MET A 120 8.11 -7.89 -12.61
C MET A 120 9.23 -8.11 -11.58
N VAL A 121 9.99 -9.20 -11.72
CA VAL A 121 11.16 -9.47 -10.85
C VAL A 121 12.12 -8.30 -10.90
N ALA A 122 12.46 -7.80 -12.09
CA ALA A 122 13.37 -6.67 -12.25
C ALA A 122 12.82 -5.38 -11.60
N HIS A 123 11.53 -5.09 -11.75
CA HIS A 123 10.88 -3.95 -11.11
C HIS A 123 10.98 -4.03 -9.57
N PHE A 124 10.53 -5.14 -8.97
CA PHE A 124 10.51 -5.28 -7.52
C PHE A 124 11.90 -5.42 -6.90
N THR A 125 12.86 -6.02 -7.61
CA THR A 125 14.27 -6.04 -7.19
C THR A 125 14.85 -4.62 -7.18
N ALA A 126 14.63 -3.84 -8.23
CA ALA A 126 15.09 -2.45 -8.28
C ALA A 126 14.45 -1.59 -7.19
N VAL A 127 13.16 -1.79 -6.89
CA VAL A 127 12.49 -1.13 -5.76
C VAL A 127 13.14 -1.56 -4.45
N ASN A 128 13.29 -2.86 -4.20
CA ASN A 128 13.94 -3.40 -3.00
C ASN A 128 15.31 -2.77 -2.72
N ASP A 129 16.15 -2.69 -3.75
CA ASP A 129 17.54 -2.26 -3.60
C ASP A 129 17.68 -0.74 -3.33
N ASN A 130 16.62 0.04 -3.58
CA ASN A 130 16.70 1.51 -3.60
C ASN A 130 15.71 2.21 -2.66
N VAL A 131 14.85 1.49 -1.94
CA VAL A 131 13.93 2.09 -0.95
C VAL A 131 14.41 1.90 0.48
N LYS A 132 14.13 2.90 1.33
CA LYS A 132 14.52 2.90 2.76
C LYS A 132 13.48 2.30 3.70
N MET A 133 12.27 2.01 3.21
CA MET A 133 11.14 1.52 3.99
C MET A 133 10.71 0.13 3.48
N PRO A 134 10.35 -0.81 4.35
CA PRO A 134 9.78 -2.08 3.94
C PRO A 134 8.46 -1.90 3.19
N PHE A 135 8.15 -2.80 2.26
CA PHE A 135 6.94 -2.71 1.45
C PHE A 135 6.30 -4.07 1.16
N LEU A 136 5.02 -4.02 0.83
CA LEU A 136 4.22 -5.16 0.43
C LEU A 136 3.97 -5.10 -1.08
N ILE A 137 4.03 -6.26 -1.72
CA ILE A 137 3.61 -6.43 -3.12
C ILE A 137 2.08 -6.48 -3.15
N TYR A 138 1.47 -5.70 -4.05
CA TYR A 138 0.03 -5.71 -4.29
C TYR A 138 -0.29 -6.31 -5.68
N ASN A 139 -0.69 -7.58 -5.68
CA ASN A 139 -1.00 -8.37 -6.87
C ASN A 139 -2.52 -8.44 -7.08
N ILE A 140 -3.04 -7.60 -7.97
CA ILE A 140 -4.48 -7.45 -8.27
C ILE A 140 -4.76 -7.54 -9.79
N PRO A 141 -4.71 -8.77 -10.36
CA PRO A 141 -4.77 -9.01 -11.80
C PRO A 141 -6.00 -8.41 -12.48
N GLY A 142 -7.16 -8.41 -11.78
CA GLY A 142 -8.40 -7.82 -12.29
C GLY A 142 -8.31 -6.32 -12.61
N ARG A 143 -7.30 -5.62 -12.06
CA ARG A 143 -7.06 -4.20 -12.29
C ARG A 143 -5.77 -3.91 -13.06
N THR A 144 -4.74 -4.73 -12.90
CA THR A 144 -3.44 -4.55 -13.57
C THR A 144 -3.41 -5.18 -14.96
N GLY A 145 -4.27 -6.17 -15.21
CA GLY A 145 -4.32 -6.94 -16.46
C GLY A 145 -3.17 -7.93 -16.63
N VAL A 146 -2.39 -8.18 -15.56
CA VAL A 146 -1.34 -9.20 -15.48
C VAL A 146 -1.28 -9.78 -14.07
N ARG A 147 -1.05 -11.08 -13.97
CA ARG A 147 -0.85 -11.79 -12.71
C ARG A 147 0.63 -11.95 -12.40
N MET A 148 1.04 -11.67 -11.17
CA MET A 148 2.31 -12.18 -10.67
C MET A 148 2.12 -13.63 -10.23
N GLU A 149 2.92 -14.54 -10.78
CA GLU A 149 2.81 -15.96 -10.46
C GLU A 149 3.37 -16.29 -9.07
N LYS A 150 2.93 -17.40 -8.50
CA LYS A 150 3.33 -17.84 -7.14
C LYS A 150 4.85 -17.99 -7.03
N GLU A 151 5.50 -18.52 -8.04
CA GLU A 151 6.95 -18.70 -8.09
C GLU A 151 7.69 -17.36 -8.04
N THR A 152 7.17 -16.35 -8.74
CA THR A 152 7.69 -14.98 -8.70
C THR A 152 7.51 -14.37 -7.31
N VAL A 153 6.36 -14.57 -6.67
CA VAL A 153 6.11 -14.11 -5.29
C VAL A 153 7.09 -14.76 -4.32
N VAL A 154 7.29 -16.08 -4.40
CA VAL A 154 8.23 -16.82 -3.52
C VAL A 154 9.67 -16.37 -3.73
N GLN A 155 10.07 -16.11 -4.98
CA GLN A 155 11.40 -15.57 -5.28
C GLN A 155 11.58 -14.18 -4.65
N LEU A 156 10.61 -13.28 -4.82
CA LEU A 156 10.68 -11.90 -4.34
C LEU A 156 10.55 -11.82 -2.81
N SER A 157 9.86 -12.75 -2.16
CA SER A 157 9.72 -12.77 -0.70
C SER A 157 11.03 -13.02 0.05
N GLN A 158 12.09 -13.44 -0.65
CA GLN A 158 13.43 -13.61 -0.08
C GLN A 158 14.21 -12.28 0.01
N LEU A 159 13.68 -11.18 -0.54
CA LEU A 159 14.36 -9.88 -0.53
C LEU A 159 14.12 -9.11 0.77
N ASP A 160 15.16 -8.42 1.25
CA ASP A 160 15.22 -7.85 2.59
C ASP A 160 14.15 -6.80 2.92
N ASN A 161 13.66 -6.04 1.94
CA ASN A 161 12.64 -5.01 2.16
C ASN A 161 11.21 -5.49 1.87
N ILE A 162 11.05 -6.66 1.27
CA ILE A 162 9.72 -7.19 0.96
C ILE A 162 9.14 -7.86 2.20
N ARG A 163 7.93 -7.44 2.58
CA ARG A 163 7.20 -8.02 3.71
C ARG A 163 5.99 -8.79 3.22
N VAL A 164 5.81 -9.96 3.81
CA VAL A 164 4.65 -10.80 3.59
C VAL A 164 3.90 -10.90 4.92
N PRO A 165 2.65 -10.46 5.00
CA PRO A 165 1.87 -10.60 6.22
C PRO A 165 1.69 -12.08 6.60
N ALA A 166 1.99 -12.41 7.86
CA ALA A 166 2.10 -13.79 8.34
C ALA A 166 0.78 -14.59 8.36
N LYS A 167 -0.38 -13.91 8.33
CA LYS A 167 -1.73 -14.51 8.42
C LYS A 167 -2.59 -14.29 7.18
N LEU A 168 -2.06 -13.65 6.15
CA LEU A 168 -2.84 -13.42 4.94
C LEU A 168 -2.81 -14.70 4.10
N ASP A 169 -3.90 -15.46 4.19
CA ASP A 169 -4.25 -16.50 3.24
C ASP A 169 -3.97 -15.99 1.83
N SER A 170 -3.54 -16.90 0.96
CA SER A 170 -3.01 -16.64 -0.38
C SER A 170 -3.82 -15.68 -1.27
N GLN A 171 -5.05 -15.31 -0.90
CA GLN A 171 -5.93 -14.39 -1.61
C GLN A 171 -5.40 -12.94 -1.76
N PHE A 172 -4.55 -12.43 -0.87
CA PHE A 172 -3.98 -11.06 -1.03
C PHE A 172 -2.69 -11.01 -1.85
N LEU A 173 -1.98 -12.13 -1.97
CA LEU A 173 -0.75 -12.26 -2.78
C LEU A 173 -1.05 -12.88 -4.16
N VAL A 174 -2.15 -13.59 -4.24
CA VAL A 174 -2.62 -14.31 -5.41
C VAL A 174 -4.13 -14.15 -5.34
N ASP A 175 -4.64 -13.06 -5.91
CA ASP A 175 -6.06 -12.98 -6.25
C ASP A 175 -6.36 -14.30 -7.00
N ASP A 176 -7.11 -15.18 -6.35
CA ASP A 176 -7.64 -16.36 -7.00
C ASP A 176 -8.92 -15.83 -7.62
N PRO A 177 -9.01 -15.71 -8.96
CA PRO A 177 -10.30 -15.43 -9.54
C PRO A 177 -11.19 -16.58 -9.07
N ALA A 178 -12.22 -16.24 -8.29
CA ALA A 178 -13.39 -17.08 -8.22
C ALA A 178 -13.83 -17.29 -9.67
N ASP A 179 -13.63 -18.52 -10.14
CA ASP A 179 -14.08 -19.13 -11.40
C ASP A 179 -13.60 -18.50 -12.74
#